data_AF-A0A3N5IE80-F1
#
_entry.id   AF-A0A3N5IE80-F1
#
_cell.length_a   1.000
_cell.length_b   1.000
_cell.length_c   1.000
_cell.angle_alpha   90.00
_cell.angle_beta   90.00
_cell.angle_gamma   90.00
#
_symmetry.space_group_name_H-M   'P 1'
#
loop_
_entity.id
_entity.type
_entity.pdbx_description
1 polymer ?
#
loop_
_entity_poly.entity_id
_entity_poly.type
_entity_poly.pdbx_seq_one_letter_code
_entity_poly.pdbx_strand_id
1 'polypeptide(L)'
;MGLLDHRTYPEVVETFQWPALWDLVDGDRRHLNLAHECVDRWRDRGTALRLQFADGRRESWAFRDLAAWSSRFARFLERTGVERGARVALLLDPCLPFYGALFGTLKRGAVAVPMFTLFGPDALAP
;
A
#
# COMPACT_ATOMS: atom_id res chain seq x y z
N MET A 1 26.81 10.19 -4.74
CA MET A 1 25.94 10.92 -3.81
C MET A 1 24.54 10.72 -4.31
N GLY A 2 23.73 9.96 -3.57
CA GLY A 2 22.36 9.64 -3.94
C GLY A 2 21.40 10.74 -3.50
N LEU A 3 20.18 10.69 -4.01
CA LEU A 3 19.14 11.70 -3.76
C LEU A 3 18.89 11.97 -2.26
N LEU A 4 19.05 10.96 -1.40
CA LEU A 4 18.83 11.05 0.05
C LEU A 4 20.05 11.56 0.85
N ASP A 5 21.18 11.82 0.19
CA ASP A 5 22.39 12.31 0.87
C ASP A 5 22.36 13.83 1.12
N HIS A 6 21.52 14.57 0.38
CA HIS A 6 21.35 16.02 0.52
C HIS A 6 20.55 16.37 1.77
N ARG A 7 21.02 17.36 2.55
CA ARG A 7 20.42 17.70 3.86
C ARG A 7 19.82 19.09 3.94
N THR A 8 20.03 19.95 2.95
CA THR A 8 19.45 21.30 2.93
C THR A 8 18.51 21.48 1.75
N TYR A 9 17.49 22.32 1.94
CA TYR A 9 16.52 22.63 0.90
C TYR A 9 17.16 23.25 -0.36
N PRO A 10 18.07 24.24 -0.27
CA PRO A 10 18.73 24.80 -1.44
C PRO A 10 19.50 23.76 -2.26
N GLU A 11 20.28 22.90 -1.61
CA GLU A 11 21.04 21.83 -2.29
C GLU A 11 20.10 20.89 -3.05
N VAL A 12 18.99 20.46 -2.44
CA VAL A 12 18.03 19.56 -3.09
C VAL A 12 17.40 20.24 -4.32
N VAL A 13 17.03 21.51 -4.22
CA VAL A 13 16.45 22.26 -5.35
C VAL A 13 17.41 22.34 -6.53
N GLU A 14 18.71 22.57 -6.27
CA GLU A 14 19.73 22.70 -7.32
C GLU A 14 20.14 21.36 -7.95
N THR A 15 20.06 20.27 -7.19
CA THR A 15 20.63 18.97 -7.60
C THR A 15 19.60 17.91 -7.96
N PHE A 16 18.31 18.14 -7.69
CA PHE A 16 17.25 17.16 -7.94
C PHE A 16 17.15 16.76 -9.43
N GLN A 17 16.99 15.46 -9.68
CA GLN A 17 16.69 14.92 -10.99
C GLN A 17 15.63 13.84 -10.89
N TRP A 18 14.57 13.92 -11.72
CA TRP A 18 13.49 12.92 -11.76
C TRP A 18 13.98 11.46 -11.92
N PRO A 19 15.00 11.15 -12.73
CA PRO A 19 15.53 9.78 -12.83
C PRO A 19 16.05 9.22 -11.50
N ALA A 20 16.58 10.05 -10.60
CA ALA A 20 17.16 9.60 -9.33
C ALA A 20 16.12 9.01 -8.36
N LEU A 21 14.83 9.25 -8.57
CA LEU A 21 13.77 8.60 -7.78
C LEU A 21 13.71 7.10 -8.02
N TRP A 22 14.14 6.62 -9.19
CA TRP A 22 14.17 5.19 -9.48
C TRP A 22 15.23 4.44 -8.67
N ASP A 23 16.22 5.15 -8.10
CA ASP A 23 17.20 4.55 -7.20
C ASP A 23 16.61 4.25 -5.80
N LEU A 24 15.38 4.70 -5.50
CA LEU A 24 14.71 4.52 -4.19
C LEU A 24 13.78 3.29 -4.13
N VAL A 25 13.51 2.68 -5.27
CA VAL A 25 12.54 1.60 -5.43
C VAL A 25 13.21 0.43 -6.13
N ASP A 26 12.74 -0.79 -5.88
CA ASP A 26 13.30 -1.99 -6.51
C ASP A 26 12.79 -2.14 -7.96
N GLY A 27 11.62 -1.55 -8.26
CA GLY A 27 11.02 -1.52 -9.59
C GLY A 27 11.56 -0.44 -10.54
N ASP A 28 10.92 -0.32 -11.70
CA ASP A 28 11.26 0.66 -12.73
C ASP A 28 10.01 1.29 -13.38
N ARG A 29 10.21 2.16 -14.38
CA ARG A 29 9.14 2.86 -15.10
C ARG A 29 8.11 1.92 -15.76
N ARG A 30 8.48 0.69 -16.07
CA ARG A 30 7.64 -0.32 -16.74
C ARG A 30 7.09 -1.34 -15.75
N HIS A 31 7.81 -1.61 -14.67
CA HIS A 31 7.48 -2.64 -13.68
C HIS A 31 7.59 -2.08 -12.27
N LEU A 32 6.47 -1.62 -11.73
CA LEU A 32 6.37 -1.14 -10.35
C LEU A 32 5.16 -1.78 -9.68
N ASN A 33 5.37 -2.34 -8.49
CA ASN A 33 4.29 -2.85 -7.64
C ASN A 33 4.37 -2.23 -6.25
N LEU A 34 3.37 -1.41 -5.90
CA LEU A 34 3.36 -0.71 -4.60
C LEU A 34 3.27 -1.65 -3.40
N ALA A 35 2.67 -2.84 -3.54
CA ALA A 35 2.68 -3.82 -2.46
C ALA A 35 4.08 -4.40 -2.22
N HIS A 36 4.89 -4.54 -3.27
CA HIS A 36 6.30 -4.91 -3.12
C HIS A 36 7.09 -3.81 -2.42
N GLU A 37 7.02 -2.58 -2.97
CA GLU A 37 7.81 -1.44 -2.49
C GLU A 37 7.49 -1.01 -1.06
N CYS A 38 6.21 -1.10 -0.68
CA CYS A 38 5.75 -0.64 0.62
C CYS A 38 5.63 -1.76 1.66
N VAL A 39 5.53 -3.03 1.26
CA VAL A 39 5.27 -4.14 2.20
C VAL A 39 6.27 -5.29 2.03
N ASP A 40 6.37 -5.90 0.85
CA ASP A 40 7.11 -7.17 0.71
C ASP A 40 8.62 -6.99 0.90
N ARG A 41 9.23 -5.94 0.34
CA ARG A 41 10.68 -5.69 0.55
C ARG A 41 11.03 -5.34 1.99
N TRP A 42 10.03 -4.95 2.78
CA TRP A 42 10.15 -4.64 4.21
C TRP A 42 9.67 -5.79 5.10
N ARG A 43 9.34 -6.98 4.56
CA ARG A 43 8.72 -8.09 5.30
C ARG A 43 9.34 -8.36 6.67
N ASP A 44 10.66 -8.33 6.76
CA ASP A 44 11.40 -8.66 7.98
C ASP A 44 11.83 -7.41 8.79
N ARG A 45 11.26 -6.24 8.47
CA ARG A 45 11.58 -4.93 9.07
C ARG A 45 10.59 -4.52 10.15
N GLY A 46 10.46 -5.34 11.20
CA GLY A 46 9.71 -4.96 12.41
C GLY A 46 8.24 -4.61 12.19
N THR A 47 7.75 -3.59 12.90
CA THR A 47 6.35 -3.15 12.91
C THR A 47 5.97 -2.37 11.65
N ALA A 48 4.93 -2.82 10.94
CA ALA A 48 4.33 -2.10 9.81
C ALA A 48 3.18 -1.19 10.24
N LEU A 49 2.30 -1.69 11.12
CA LEU A 49 1.08 -1.00 11.50
C LEU A 49 1.01 -0.88 13.01
N ARG A 50 0.62 0.31 13.49
CA ARG A 50 0.19 0.57 14.86
C ARG A 50 -1.22 1.14 14.78
N LEU A 51 -2.20 0.36 15.21
CA LEU A 51 -3.61 0.71 15.11
C LEU A 51 -4.13 1.11 16.49
N GLN A 52 -4.84 2.23 16.55
CA GLN A 52 -5.55 2.71 17.72
C GLN A 52 -7.04 2.68 17.39
N PHE A 53 -7.81 1.98 18.21
CA PHE A 53 -9.25 1.86 18.06
C PHE A 53 -9.98 2.82 19.01
N ALA A 54 -11.23 3.13 18.68
CA ALA A 54 -12.08 4.04 19.47
C ALA A 54 -12.43 3.49 20.86
N ASP A 55 -12.47 2.16 21.01
CA ASP A 55 -12.65 1.46 22.30
C ASP A 55 -11.40 1.50 23.20
N GLY A 56 -10.33 2.18 22.77
CA GLY A 56 -9.05 2.26 23.48
C GLY A 56 -8.09 1.11 23.17
N ARG A 57 -8.52 0.04 22.48
CA ARG A 57 -7.66 -1.07 22.09
C ARG A 57 -6.54 -0.60 21.16
N ARG A 58 -5.39 -1.25 21.30
CA ARG A 58 -4.21 -1.02 20.45
C ARG A 58 -3.76 -2.33 19.85
N GLU A 59 -3.41 -2.28 18.58
CA GLU A 59 -2.78 -3.41 17.89
C GLU A 59 -1.49 -2.98 17.21
N SER A 60 -0.54 -3.91 17.13
CA SER A 60 0.70 -3.72 16.39
C SER A 60 0.93 -4.94 15.52
N TRP A 61 1.10 -4.73 14.23
CA TRP A 61 1.30 -5.79 13.23
C TRP A 61 2.64 -5.61 12.54
N ALA A 62 3.39 -6.70 12.38
CA ALA A 62 4.67 -6.67 11.68
C ALA A 62 4.48 -6.67 10.17
N PHE A 63 5.51 -6.24 9.42
CA PHE A 63 5.49 -6.31 7.96
C PHE A 63 5.24 -7.73 7.44
N ARG A 64 5.78 -8.75 8.11
CA ARG A 64 5.51 -10.16 7.76
C ARG A 64 4.02 -10.53 7.83
N ASP A 65 3.28 -9.95 8.78
CA ASP A 65 1.86 -10.23 8.97
C ASP A 65 1.05 -9.55 7.86
N LEU A 66 1.37 -8.29 7.55
CA LEU A 66 0.75 -7.55 6.47
C LEU A 66 1.07 -8.15 5.08
N ALA A 67 2.31 -8.60 4.86
CA ALA A 67 2.73 -9.28 3.65
C ALA A 67 1.98 -10.61 3.45
N ALA A 68 1.83 -11.39 4.52
CA ALA A 68 1.07 -12.64 4.48
C ALA A 68 -0.42 -12.39 4.21
N TRP A 69 -1.02 -11.41 4.90
CA TRP A 69 -2.43 -11.06 4.72
C TRP A 69 -2.72 -10.56 3.31
N SER A 70 -1.96 -9.56 2.83
CA SER A 70 -2.11 -9.01 1.48
C SER A 70 -1.93 -10.06 0.39
N SER A 71 -0.98 -10.99 0.58
CA SER A 71 -0.80 -12.12 -0.36
C SER A 71 -1.99 -13.07 -0.37
N ARG A 72 -2.62 -13.33 0.78
CA ARG A 72 -3.85 -14.14 0.83
C ARG A 72 -5.00 -13.44 0.10
N PHE A 73 -5.16 -12.13 0.28
CA PHE A 73 -6.21 -11.36 -0.40
C PHE A 73 -5.98 -11.26 -1.91
N ALA A 74 -4.75 -11.04 -2.36
CA ALA A 74 -4.41 -11.02 -3.78
C ALA A 74 -4.78 -12.34 -4.49
N ARG A 75 -4.48 -13.49 -3.84
CA ARG A 75 -4.87 -14.82 -4.34
C ARG A 75 -6.38 -15.03 -4.31
N PHE A 76 -7.07 -14.47 -3.31
CA PHE A 76 -8.53 -14.50 -3.28
C PHE A 76 -9.12 -13.75 -4.48
N LEU A 77 -8.67 -12.51 -4.74
CA LEU A 77 -9.09 -11.72 -5.89
C LEU A 77 -8.83 -12.43 -7.23
N GLU A 78 -7.64 -13.03 -7.38
CA GLU A 78 -7.31 -13.86 -8.53
C GLU A 78 -8.32 -15.01 -8.73
N ARG A 79 -8.62 -15.75 -7.66
CA ARG A 79 -9.57 -16.86 -7.71
C ARG A 79 -11.01 -16.44 -8.01
N THR A 80 -11.37 -15.21 -7.67
CA THR A 80 -12.70 -14.64 -7.99
C THR A 80 -12.74 -13.97 -9.37
N GLY A 81 -11.67 -14.07 -10.17
CA GLY A 81 -11.64 -13.55 -11.54
C GLY A 81 -11.33 -12.05 -11.65
N VAL A 82 -10.76 -11.42 -10.62
CA VAL A 82 -10.35 -10.02 -10.70
C VAL A 82 -9.08 -9.90 -11.54
N GLU A 83 -9.20 -9.18 -12.65
CA GLU A 83 -8.12 -8.93 -13.59
C GLU A 83 -7.28 -7.71 -13.23
N ARG A 84 -6.10 -7.61 -13.84
CA ARG A 84 -5.24 -6.42 -13.73
C ARG A 84 -6.01 -5.19 -14.23
N GLY A 85 -5.94 -4.09 -13.48
CA GLY A 85 -6.66 -2.86 -13.79
C GLY A 85 -8.13 -2.81 -13.35
N ALA A 86 -8.70 -3.94 -12.87
CA ALA A 86 -10.04 -3.93 -12.27
C ALA A 86 -10.06 -3.08 -11.00
N ARG A 87 -11.19 -2.44 -10.70
CA ARG A 87 -11.38 -1.61 -9.50
C ARG A 87 -11.96 -2.44 -8.38
N VAL A 88 -11.40 -2.34 -7.18
CA VAL A 88 -11.88 -3.03 -5.98
C VAL A 88 -12.19 -1.98 -4.92
N ALA A 89 -13.49 -1.81 -4.65
CA ALA A 89 -13.97 -0.95 -3.57
C ALA A 89 -13.65 -1.55 -2.20
N LEU A 90 -13.08 -0.73 -1.31
CA LEU A 90 -12.71 -1.12 0.05
C LEU A 90 -13.51 -0.25 1.04
N LEU A 91 -14.60 -0.80 1.57
CA LEU A 91 -15.47 -0.14 2.53
C LEU A 91 -15.27 -0.75 3.92
N LEU A 92 -14.17 -0.37 4.56
CA LEU A 92 -13.78 -0.87 5.88
C LEU A 92 -13.14 0.27 6.68
N ASP A 93 -13.38 0.32 7.99
CA ASP A 93 -12.62 1.21 8.87
C ASP A 93 -11.13 0.79 8.93
N PRO A 94 -10.22 1.69 9.37
CA PRO A 94 -8.81 1.35 9.55
C PRO A 94 -8.61 0.14 10.47
N CYS A 95 -8.23 -0.98 9.88
CA CYS A 95 -7.99 -2.26 10.56
C CYS A 95 -6.98 -3.10 9.75
N LEU A 96 -6.43 -4.18 10.32
CA LEU A 96 -5.53 -5.06 9.56
C LEU A 96 -6.16 -5.54 8.23
N PRO A 97 -7.44 -5.98 8.20
CA PRO A 97 -8.12 -6.31 6.94
C PRO A 97 -8.15 -5.19 5.89
N PHE A 98 -8.37 -3.94 6.29
CA PHE A 98 -8.36 -2.80 5.36
C PHE A 98 -6.99 -2.65 4.68
N TYR A 99 -5.90 -2.59 5.47
CA TYR A 99 -4.55 -2.44 4.92
C TYR A 99 -4.13 -3.65 4.11
N GLY A 100 -4.48 -4.85 4.58
CA GLY A 100 -4.22 -6.06 3.85
C GLY A 100 -4.99 -6.13 2.53
N ALA A 101 -6.23 -5.64 2.47
CA ALA A 101 -7.03 -5.62 1.25
C ALA A 101 -6.53 -4.56 0.27
N LEU A 102 -6.12 -3.39 0.77
CA LEU A 102 -5.45 -2.33 0.01
C LEU A 102 -4.21 -2.88 -0.70
N PHE A 103 -3.24 -3.39 0.06
CA PHE A 103 -2.01 -3.92 -0.54
C PHE A 103 -2.23 -5.22 -1.31
N GLY A 104 -3.22 -6.04 -0.94
CA GLY A 104 -3.57 -7.24 -1.71
C GLY A 104 -4.14 -6.90 -3.09
N THR A 105 -4.95 -5.85 -3.18
CA THR A 105 -5.47 -5.33 -4.45
C THR A 105 -4.34 -4.81 -5.33
N LEU A 106 -3.43 -3.99 -4.77
CA LEU A 106 -2.26 -3.49 -5.48
C LEU A 106 -1.32 -4.61 -5.92
N LYS A 107 -1.13 -5.62 -5.06
CA LYS A 107 -0.34 -6.83 -5.37
C LYS A 107 -0.93 -7.61 -6.54
N ARG A 108 -2.26 -7.68 -6.64
CA ARG A 108 -2.96 -8.28 -7.79
C ARG A 108 -2.80 -7.46 -9.09
N GLY A 109 -2.34 -6.22 -9.00
CA GLY A 109 -2.31 -5.28 -10.12
C GLY A 109 -3.69 -4.68 -10.41
N ALA A 110 -4.63 -4.80 -9.47
CA ALA A 110 -5.91 -4.12 -9.50
C ALA A 110 -5.81 -2.72 -8.86
N VAL A 111 -6.83 -1.89 -9.06
CA VAL A 111 -6.93 -0.53 -8.53
C VAL A 111 -7.75 -0.56 -7.24
N ALA A 112 -7.12 -0.27 -6.11
CA ALA A 112 -7.82 -0.12 -4.85
C ALA A 112 -8.60 1.20 -4.82
N VAL A 113 -9.86 1.13 -4.41
CA VAL A 113 -10.73 2.31 -4.23
C VAL A 113 -11.18 2.34 -2.77
N PRO A 114 -10.40 2.96 -1.86
CA PRO A 114 -10.83 3.17 -0.48
C PRO A 114 -12.08 4.05 -0.45
N MET A 115 -13.12 3.59 0.24
CA MET A 115 -14.37 4.30 0.39
C MET A 115 -14.60 4.64 1.85
N PHE A 116 -15.22 5.79 2.09
CA PHE A 116 -15.50 6.21 3.45
C PHE A 116 -16.75 5.49 3.98
N THR A 117 -16.65 4.92 5.19
CA THR A 117 -17.71 4.13 5.82
C THR A 117 -18.95 4.96 6.17
N LEU A 118 -18.84 6.30 6.17
CA LEU A 118 -19.98 7.20 6.39
C LEU A 118 -20.74 7.57 5.10
N PHE A 119 -20.34 7.05 3.94
CA PHE A 119 -21.10 7.26 2.71
C PHE A 119 -22.45 6.53 2.76
N GLY A 120 -23.52 7.27 2.44
CA GLY A 120 -24.85 6.71 2.24
C GLY A 120 -24.94 5.87 0.96
N PRO A 121 -25.99 5.06 0.79
CA PRO A 121 -26.14 4.13 -0.34
C PRO A 121 -26.00 4.80 -1.71
N ASP A 122 -26.54 6.01 -1.87
CA ASP A 122 -26.48 6.76 -3.14
C ASP A 122 -25.04 7.12 -3.54
N ALA A 123 -24.16 7.32 -2.57
CA ALA A 123 -22.74 7.61 -2.81
C ALA A 123 -21.92 6.33 -3.10
N LEU A 124 -22.51 5.14 -2.90
CA LEU A 124 -21.89 3.84 -3.15
C LEU A 124 -22.42 3.17 -4.44
N ALA A 125 -23.42 3.76 -5.08
CA ALA A 125 -23.99 3.24 -6.32
C ALA A 125 -22.95 3.28 -7.47
N PRO A 126 -22.95 2.26 -8.36
CA PRO A 126 -21.98 2.14 -9.44
C PRO A 126 -22.18 3.11 -10.61
#